data_AF-A0A9X2B955-F1
#
_entry.id   AF-A0A9X2B955-F1
#
_cell.length_a   1.000
_cell.length_b   1.000
_cell.length_c   1.000
_cell.angle_alpha   90.00
_cell.angle_beta   90.00
_cell.angle_gamma   90.00
#
_symmetry.space_group_name_H-M   'P 1'
#
loop_
_entity.id
_entity.type
_entity.pdbx_description
1 polymer ?
#
loop_
_entity_poly.entity_id
_entity_poly.type
_entity_poly.pdbx_seq_one_letter_code
_entity_poly.pdbx_strand_id
1 'polypeptide(L)' 'MMYRSYVVPPNQYITFQPMNWPQFSLQEALTRGTLWPHLFSPYNPNRSEQEGGA' A
#
# COMPACT_ATOMS: atom_id res chain seq x y z
N MET A 1 22.99 -15.15 -0.36
CA MET A 1 22.81 -14.32 0.85
C MET A 1 21.34 -13.98 0.97
N MET A 2 20.71 -14.26 2.11
CA MET A 2 19.34 -13.81 2.39
C MET A 2 19.38 -12.35 2.87
N TYR A 3 18.51 -11.51 2.32
CA TYR A 3 18.36 -10.11 2.70
C TYR A 3 16.99 -9.92 3.37
N ARG A 4 16.94 -9.06 4.40
CA ARG A 4 15.67 -8.62 4.98
C ARG A 4 15.02 -7.66 3.99
N SER A 5 13.77 -7.92 3.66
CA SER A 5 12.96 -7.06 2.81
C SER A 5 11.78 -6.55 3.60
N TYR A 6 11.43 -5.29 3.40
CA TYR A 6 10.26 -4.65 3.99
C TYR A 6 9.42 -4.04 2.87
N VAL A 7 8.11 -4.16 2.97
CA VAL A 7 7.19 -3.46 2.07
C VAL A 7 7.13 -2.00 2.50
N VAL A 8 7.61 -1.09 1.65
CA VAL A 8 7.50 0.36 1.90
C VAL A 8 6.28 0.90 1.16
N PRO A 9 5.39 1.64 1.85
CA PRO A 9 4.16 2.08 1.21
C PRO A 9 4.43 3.21 0.21
N PRO A 10 3.72 3.23 -0.93
CA PRO A 10 4.01 4.11 -2.06
C PRO A 10 3.84 5.61 -1.72
N ASN A 11 3.06 5.94 -0.70
CA ASN A 11 2.89 7.32 -0.22
C ASN A 11 4.22 7.95 0.26
N GLN A 12 5.24 7.15 0.60
CA GLN A 12 6.55 7.67 1.02
C GLN A 12 7.40 8.20 -0.13
N TYR A 13 7.04 7.89 -1.38
CA TYR A 13 7.78 8.29 -2.57
C TYR A 13 7.03 9.30 -3.44
N ILE A 14 5.77 9.57 -3.10
CA ILE A 14 4.93 10.52 -3.83
C ILE A 14 5.05 11.90 -3.17
N THR A 15 5.62 12.85 -3.91
CA THR A 15 5.89 14.22 -3.42
C THR A 15 4.69 15.16 -3.58
N PHE A 16 3.81 14.89 -4.54
CA PHE A 16 2.58 15.64 -4.78
C PHE A 16 1.49 14.73 -5.34
N GLN A 17 0.23 15.13 -5.18
CA GLN A 17 -0.93 14.42 -5.74
C GLN A 17 -1.33 15.09 -7.06
N PRO A 18 -1.18 14.42 -8.22
CA PRO A 18 -1.57 14.97 -9.50
C PRO A 18 -3.06 15.32 -9.56
N MET A 19 -3.36 16.39 -10.27
CA MET A 19 -4.75 16.77 -10.56
C MET A 19 -5.42 15.68 -11.41
N ASN A 20 -6.70 15.43 -11.15
CA ASN A 20 -7.53 14.45 -11.87
C ASN A 20 -7.07 12.99 -11.76
N TRP A 21 -6.36 12.63 -10.70
CA TRP A 21 -6.11 11.22 -10.42
C TRP A 21 -7.41 10.44 -10.24
N PRO A 22 -7.46 9.18 -10.70
CA PRO A 22 -8.58 8.30 -10.39
C PRO A 22 -8.79 8.25 -8.88
N GLN A 23 -10.04 8.37 -8.45
CA GLN A 23 -10.43 8.27 -7.05
C GLN A 23 -11.48 7.19 -6.91
N PHE A 24 -11.46 6.50 -5.78
CA PHE A 24 -12.56 5.64 -5.39
C PHE A 24 -13.81 6.47 -5.10
N SER A 25 -14.98 5.83 -5.14
CA SER A 25 -16.16 6.43 -4.52
C SER A 25 -15.92 6.62 -3.01
N LEU A 26 -16.60 7.58 -2.39
CA LEU A 26 -16.39 7.87 -0.96
C LEU A 26 -16.61 6.65 -0.07
N GLN A 27 -17.63 5.84 -0.37
CA GLN A 27 -17.92 4.63 0.40
C GLN A 27 -16.79 3.60 0.29
N GLU A 28 -16.27 3.38 -0.92
CA GLU A 28 -15.16 2.46 -1.16
C GLU A 28 -13.85 2.97 -0.55
N ALA A 29 -13.60 4.28 -0.61
CA ALA A 29 -12.44 4.91 0.01
C ALA A 29 -12.41 4.70 1.53
N LEU A 30 -13.57 4.81 2.20
CA LEU A 30 -13.68 4.54 3.63
C LEU A 30 -13.36 3.07 3.97
N THR A 31 -13.77 2.12 3.14
CA THR A 31 -13.42 0.71 3.32
C THR A 31 -11.94 0.44 3.06
N ARG A 32 -11.35 1.11 2.06
CA ARG A 32 -9.95 0.90 1.65
C ARG A 32 -8.94 1.66 2.51
N GLY A 33 -9.38 2.69 3.23
CA GLY A 33 -8.50 3.59 4.00
C GLY A 33 -7.69 4.57 3.13
N THR A 34 -8.04 4.71 1.84
CA THR A 34 -7.39 5.67 0.92
C THR A 34 -8.37 6.10 -0.16
N LEU A 35 -8.29 7.36 -0.58
CA LEU A 35 -9.08 7.90 -1.69
C LEU A 35 -8.52 7.48 -3.06
N TRP A 36 -7.22 7.18 -3.13
CA TRP A 36 -6.51 6.96 -4.40
C TRP A 36 -6.19 5.48 -4.60
N PRO A 37 -6.58 4.89 -5.75
CA PRO A 37 -6.23 3.51 -6.10
C PRO A 37 -4.74 3.24 -6.13
N HIS A 38 -3.94 4.23 -6.53
CA HIS A 38 -2.48 4.10 -6.64
C HIS A 38 -1.77 4.02 -5.28
N LEU A 39 -2.47 4.45 -4.22
CA LEU A 39 -1.97 4.39 -2.84
C LEU A 39 -2.53 3.19 -2.07
N PHE A 40 -3.40 2.40 -2.69
CA PHE A 40 -3.96 1.23 -2.03
C PHE A 40 -2.96 0.08 -2.02
N SER A 41 -2.64 -0.42 -0.83
CA SER A 41 -1.84 -1.61 -0.63
C SER A 41 -2.66 -2.62 0.18
N PRO A 42 -3.06 -3.77 -0.38
CA PRO A 42 -3.79 -4.78 0.37
C PRO A 42 -2.90 -5.35 1.48
N TYR A 43 -3.46 -5.46 2.68
CA TYR A 43 -2.80 -6.09 3.81
C TYR A 43 -3.06 -7.60 3.78
N ASN A 44 -2.02 -8.40 3.57
CA ASN A 44 -2.09 -9.86 3.67
C ASN A 44 -1.64 -10.30 5.06
N PRO A 45 -2.54 -10.79 5.93
CA PRO A 45 -2.22 -11.13 7.31
C PRO A 45 -1.37 -12.40 7.47
N ASN A 46 -1.13 -13.17 6.39
CA ASN A 46 -0.34 -14.39 6.41
C ASN A 46 1.15 -14.08 6.58
N ARG A 47 1.55 -13.97 7.85
CA ARG A 47 2.94 -13.78 8.30
C ARG A 47 3.83 -15.02 8.09
N SER A 48 3.22 -16.20 7.91
CA SER A 48 3.91 -17.50 7.84
C SER A 48 4.72 -17.75 6.57
N GLU A 49 4.56 -16.96 5.52
CA GLU A 49 5.37 -17.08 4.29
C GLU A 49 6.55 -16.09 4.23
N GLN A 50 6.63 -15.15 5.19
CA GLN A 50 7.66 -14.10 5.19
C GLN A 50 8.80 -14.35 6.20
N GLU A 51 8.68 -15.35 7.08
CA GLU A 51 9.70 -15.68 8.08
C GLU A 51 10.74 -16.67 7.51
N GLY A 52 11.38 -16.25 6.42
CA GLY A 52 12.69 -16.72 5.97
C GLY A 52 13.80 -15.85 6.55
N GLY A 53 13.89 -15.82 7.88
CA GLY A 53 14.98 -15.25 8.68
C GLY A 53 14.58 -14.03 9.51
N ALA A 54 15.33 -13.62 10.54
CA ALA A 54 16.64 -14.04 11.03
C ALA A 54 16.48 -14.75 12.37
#